data_AF-A0A538RN38-F1
#
_entry.id   AF-A0A538RN38-F1
#
_cell.length_a   1.000
_cell.length_b   1.000
_cell.length_c   1.000
_cell.angle_alpha   90.00
_cell.angle_beta   90.00
_cell.angle_gamma   90.00
#
_symmetry.space_group_name_H-M   'P 1'
#
loop_
_entity.id
_entity.type
_entity.pdbx_description
1 polymer ?
#
loop_
_entity_poly.entity_id
_entity_poly.type
_entity_poly.pdbx_seq_one_letter_code
_entity_poly.pdbx_strand_id
1 'polypeptide(L)' 'MSTAIESYKMDKSSFSVAGLTDESDERAFWHASTPHDRLRALEFMREIMYGYDPASARLQRLLEVAPLDKR' A
#
# COMPACT_ATOMS: atom_id res chain seq x y z
N MET A 1 11.61 10.84 -2.89
CA MET A 1 10.26 10.96 -2.29
C MET A 1 9.36 9.98 -3.01
N SER A 2 8.59 9.16 -2.29
CA SER A 2 7.76 8.10 -2.88
C SER A 2 6.67 8.71 -3.78
N THR A 3 6.63 8.29 -5.04
CA THR A 3 5.64 8.69 -6.06
C THR A 3 4.20 8.36 -5.66
N ALA A 4 4.00 7.47 -4.69
CA ALA A 4 2.67 7.08 -4.19
C ALA A 4 1.93 8.24 -3.48
N ILE A 5 2.66 9.14 -2.80
CA ILE A 5 2.05 10.25 -2.06
C ILE A 5 1.55 11.35 -3.01
N GLU A 6 2.22 11.53 -4.16
CA GLU A 6 1.84 12.56 -5.14
C GLU A 6 0.52 12.24 -5.84
N SER A 7 0.16 10.96 -5.98
CA SER A 7 -1.10 10.53 -6.60
C SER A 7 -2.29 10.52 -5.64
N TYR A 8 -2.05 10.45 -4.34
CA TYR A 8 -3.07 10.42 -3.29
C TYR A 8 -3.35 11.83 -2.73
N LYS A 9 -4.13 12.61 -3.47
CA LYS A 9 -4.66 13.88 -2.97
C LYS A 9 -5.82 13.62 -2.01
N MET A 10 -5.66 14.02 -0.74
CA MET A 10 -6.72 13.95 0.26
C MET A 10 -7.91 14.84 -0.14
N ASP A 11 -9.12 14.29 -0.07
CA ASP A 11 -10.36 15.08 -0.13
C ASP A 11 -10.58 15.78 1.22
N LYS A 12 -10.45 17.12 1.19
CA LYS A 12 -10.58 17.96 2.39
C LYS A 12 -12.03 18.15 2.84
N SER A 13 -13.01 17.81 2.01
CA SER A 13 -14.43 17.88 2.40
C SER A 13 -14.83 16.74 3.35
N SER A 14 -14.06 15.64 3.34
CA SER A 14 -14.27 14.46 4.19
C SER A 14 -13.48 14.52 5.51
N PHE A 15 -12.80 15.64 5.82
CA PHE A 15 -11.99 15.82 7.02
C PHE A 15 -12.81 16.39 8.19
N SER A 16 -12.70 15.76 9.37
CA SER A 16 -13.31 16.21 10.62
C SER A 16 -12.27 16.29 11.74
N VAL A 17 -12.53 17.11 12.75
CA VAL A 17 -11.72 17.23 13.97
C VAL A 17 -12.56 16.78 15.15
N ALA A 18 -12.08 15.79 15.90
CA ALA A 18 -12.72 15.25 17.09
C ALA A 18 -11.80 15.38 18.31
N GLY A 19 -12.37 15.31 19.52
CA GLY A 19 -11.61 15.28 20.75
C GLY A 19 -10.85 13.96 20.91
N LEU A 20 -9.66 14.01 21.51
CA LEU A 20 -8.80 12.83 21.69
C LEU A 20 -9.47 11.71 22.52
N THR A 21 -10.39 12.08 23.41
CA THR A 21 -11.13 11.14 24.28
C THR A 21 -12.50 10.76 23.75
N ASP A 22 -12.91 11.32 22.61
CA ASP A 22 -14.19 10.99 21.98
C ASP A 22 -14.14 9.58 21.37
N GLU A 23 -15.31 8.98 21.17
CA GLU A 23 -15.38 7.69 20.48
C GLU A 23 -14.95 7.84 19.01
N SER A 24 -14.04 6.95 18.57
CA SER A 24 -13.52 6.95 17.20
C SER A 24 -14.56 6.41 16.20
N ASP A 25 -14.78 7.16 15.13
CA ASP A 25 -15.65 6.80 14.00
C ASP A 25 -14.96 5.90 12.96
N GLU A 26 -13.64 5.69 13.10
CA GLU A 26 -12.82 4.89 12.17
C GLU A 26 -13.41 3.50 11.94
N ARG A 27 -13.88 2.85 13.02
CA ARG A 27 -14.44 1.50 12.93
C ARG A 27 -15.70 1.48 12.06
N ALA A 28 -16.60 2.43 12.28
CA ALA A 28 -17.84 2.55 11.51
C ALA A 28 -17.53 2.84 10.03
N PHE A 29 -16.59 3.76 9.77
CA PHE A 29 -16.11 4.09 8.43
C PHE A 29 -15.57 2.87 7.68
N TRP A 30 -14.69 2.09 8.31
CA TRP A 30 -14.11 0.90 7.68
C TRP A 30 -15.14 -0.20 7.45
N HIS A 31 -16.13 -0.36 8.33
CA HIS A 31 -17.22 -1.32 8.12
C HIS A 31 -18.12 -0.92 6.95
N ALA A 32 -18.36 0.38 6.74
CA ALA A 32 -19.14 0.89 5.62
C ALA A 32 -18.39 0.82 4.27
N SER A 33 -17.06 0.85 4.30
CA SER A 33 -16.22 0.79 3.09
C SER A 33 -16.28 -0.59 2.42
N THR A 34 -16.15 -0.65 1.08
CA THR A 34 -16.11 -1.94 0.38
C THR A 34 -14.82 -2.71 0.72
N PRO A 35 -14.79 -4.06 0.66
CA PRO A 35 -13.57 -4.83 0.86
C PRO A 35 -12.42 -4.41 -0.09
N HIS A 36 -12.75 -4.03 -1.32
CA HIS A 36 -11.78 -3.58 -2.31
C HIS A 36 -11.12 -2.26 -1.90
N ASP A 37 -11.88 -1.28 -1.41
CA ASP A 37 -11.33 -0.01 -0.95
C ASP A 37 -10.45 -0.18 0.30
N ARG A 38 -10.81 -1.10 1.21
CA ARG A 38 -9.97 -1.45 2.37
C ARG A 38 -8.61 -2.02 1.93
N LEU A 39 -8.61 -2.92 0.95
CA LEU A 39 -7.36 -3.48 0.40
C LEU A 39 -6.50 -2.41 -0.27
N ARG A 40 -7.13 -1.49 -1.02
CA ARG A 40 -6.41 -0.37 -1.64
C ARG A 40 -5.75 0.54 -0.59
N ALA A 41 -6.46 0.85 0.49
CA ALA A 41 -5.92 1.65 1.58
C ALA A 41 -4.76 0.94 2.32
N LEU A 42 -4.89 -0.38 2.55
CA LEU A 42 -3.81 -1.19 3.11
C LEU A 42 -2.56 -1.19 2.23
N GLU A 43 -2.71 -1.32 0.92
CA GLU A 43 -1.58 -1.29 -0.02
C GLU A 43 -0.89 0.07 -0.05
N PHE A 44 -1.68 1.15 -0.03
CA PHE A 44 -1.14 2.50 0.08
C PHE A 44 -0.32 2.70 1.37
N MET A 45 -0.84 2.25 2.51
CA MET A 45 -0.10 2.28 3.79
C MET A 45 1.17 1.44 3.73
N ARG A 46 1.11 0.26 3.10
CA ARG A 46 2.29 -0.60 2.88
C ARG A 46 3.36 0.15 2.07
N GLU A 47 2.98 0.80 0.97
CA GLU A 47 3.92 1.53 0.12
C GLU A 47 4.61 2.69 0.85
N ILE A 48 3.86 3.44 1.66
CA ILE A 48 4.38 4.56 2.45
C ILE A 48 5.31 4.06 3.56
N MET A 49 4.86 3.09 4.37
CA MET A 49 5.60 2.65 5.56
C MET A 49 6.91 1.94 5.19
N TYR A 50 6.93 1.20 4.09
CA TYR A 50 8.10 0.42 3.68
C TYR A 50 8.94 1.09 2.59
N GLY A 51 8.59 2.31 2.16
CA GLY A 51 9.37 3.06 1.17
C GLY A 51 9.46 2.31 -0.16
N TYR A 52 8.31 2.04 -0.78
CA TYR A 52 8.25 1.28 -2.02
C TYR A 52 9.07 1.94 -3.13
N ASP A 53 10.14 1.25 -3.54
CA ASP A 53 10.86 1.51 -4.78
C ASP A 53 10.36 0.52 -5.85
N PRO A 54 9.70 0.98 -6.93
CA PRO A 54 9.28 0.10 -8.02
C PRO A 54 10.45 -0.64 -8.69
N ALA A 55 11.72 -0.24 -8.48
CA ALA A 55 12.90 -0.98 -8.95
C ALA A 55 13.29 -2.16 -8.04
N SER A 56 12.70 -2.29 -6.85
CA SER A 56 12.78 -3.52 -6.03
C SER A 56 11.80 -4.61 -6.49
N ALA A 57 11.05 -4.35 -7.58
CA ALA A 57 10.10 -5.30 -8.18
C ALA A 57 10.81 -6.55 -8.70
N ARG A 58 10.95 -7.52 -7.78
CA ARG A 58 11.40 -8.90 -7.94
C ARG A 58 12.88 -9.08 -8.28
N LEU A 59 13.53 -9.94 -7.50
CA LEU A 59 14.74 -10.66 -7.91
C LEU A 59 14.53 -11.21 -9.32
N GLN A 60 15.44 -10.86 -10.23
CA GLN A 60 15.49 -11.39 -11.58
C GLN A 60 15.56 -12.93 -11.49
N ARG A 61 14.51 -13.63 -11.92
CA ARG A 61 14.49 -15.10 -11.95
C ARG A 61 15.21 -15.60 -13.20
N LEU A 62 16.54 -15.48 -13.23
CA LEU A 62 17.38 -16.18 -14.21
C LEU A 62 18.00 -17.40 -13.54
N LEU A 63 17.19 -18.42 -13.28
CA LEU A 63 17.71 -19.78 -13.17
C LEU A 63 17.53 -20.42 -14.54
N GLU A 64 18.62 -20.46 -15.31
CA GLU A 64 18.69 -21.23 -16.54
C GLU A 64 19.25 -22.63 -16.22
N VAL A 65 18.61 -23.67 -16.73
CA VAL A 65 19.13 -25.04 -16.64
C VAL A 65 20.11 -25.26 -17.80
N ALA A 66 21.40 -25.33 -17.49
CA ALA A 66 22.42 -25.66 -18.49
C ALA A 66 22.66 -27.18 -18.57
N PRO A 67 22.86 -27.75 -19.77
CA PRO A 67 23.26 -29.14 -19.92
C PRO A 67 24.68 -29.36 -19.38
N LEU A 68 24.88 -30.42 -18.59
CA LEU A 68 26.18 -30.83 -18.10
C LEU A 68 26.97 -31.51 -19.23
N ASP A 69 28.03 -30.85 -19.71
CA ASP A 69 28.93 -31.44 -20.69
C ASP A 69 29.78 -32.53 -20.02
N LYS A 70 29.57 -33.78 -20.44
CA LYS A 70 30.32 -34.94 -19.91
C LYS A 70 31.55 -35.15 -20.76
N ARG A 71 32.66 -34.60 -20.29
CA ARG A 71 34.00 -35.00 -20.73
C ARG A 71 34.39 -36.33 -20.10
#